data_AF-A0AAJ6J851-F1
#
_entry.id   AF-A0AAJ6J851-F1
#
_cell.length_a   1.000
_cell.length_b   1.000
_cell.length_c   1.000
_cell.angle_alpha   90.00
_cell.angle_beta   90.00
_cell.angle_gamma   90.00
#
_symmetry.space_group_name_H-M   'P 1'
#
loop_
_entity.id
_entity.type
_entity.pdbx_description
1 polymer ?
#
loop_
_entity_poly.entity_id
_entity_poly.type
_entity_poly.pdbx_seq_one_letter_code
_entity_poly.pdbx_strand_id
1 'polypeptide(L)'
;MARIPAHRQVLPPHLDWETCDRARLARARAFDGLFFSGVRSTRIYCRPVCPVRPARSENVTFYATAAAAERAGFRPCLRCRPEAAPGSPAWMGTATTVARGMRLINDGFLDRGSMAELAEILGVGPRHLLRLFMRHAGASPSEIAATRRVQEAKRLIDQTDMTLAEIAFAAGFGSVRRFNDAFAATYKRPPSSFRRRR
;
A
#
# COMPACT_ATOMS: atom_id res chain seq x y z
N MET A 1 11.08 -49.82 -5.85
CA MET A 1 10.43 -48.63 -6.43
C MET A 1 9.60 -47.94 -5.36
N ALA A 2 10.13 -46.90 -4.72
CA ALA A 2 9.44 -46.20 -3.64
C ALA A 2 8.25 -45.39 -4.19
N ARG A 3 7.05 -45.67 -3.69
CA ARG A 3 5.82 -44.93 -4.01
C ARG A 3 5.96 -43.48 -3.54
N ILE A 4 6.08 -42.55 -4.49
CA ILE A 4 5.96 -41.11 -4.24
C ILE A 4 4.50 -40.84 -3.82
N PRO A 5 4.22 -40.29 -2.62
CA PRO A 5 2.85 -40.04 -2.19
C PRO A 5 2.19 -38.93 -3.02
N ALA A 6 0.96 -39.16 -3.46
CA ALA A 6 0.19 -38.43 -4.47
C ALA A 6 -0.22 -36.97 -4.14
N HIS A 7 0.44 -36.30 -3.20
CA HIS A 7 0.13 -34.92 -2.78
C HIS A 7 1.18 -33.89 -3.22
N ARG A 8 2.12 -34.27 -4.08
CA ARG A 8 3.09 -33.33 -4.66
C ARG A 8 2.41 -32.55 -5.78
N GLN A 9 1.57 -31.60 -5.40
CA GLN A 9 1.10 -30.59 -6.33
C GLN A 9 2.28 -29.80 -6.87
N VAL A 10 2.19 -29.47 -8.16
CA VAL A 10 3.16 -28.67 -8.87
C VAL A 10 3.16 -27.28 -8.25
N LEU A 11 4.07 -27.05 -7.31
CA LEU A 11 4.52 -25.71 -6.96
C LEU A 11 5.16 -25.08 -8.21
N PRO A 12 5.21 -23.73 -8.33
CA PRO A 12 6.02 -23.10 -9.36
C PRO A 12 7.42 -23.75 -9.38
N PRO A 13 8.03 -23.99 -10.55
CA PRO A 13 9.22 -24.84 -10.70
C PRO A 13 10.45 -24.39 -9.89
N HIS A 14 10.41 -23.20 -9.30
CA HIS A 14 11.45 -22.60 -8.47
C HIS A 14 11.11 -22.51 -6.97
N LEU A 15 9.97 -23.05 -6.53
CA LEU A 15 9.55 -23.03 -5.12
C LEU A 15 9.49 -24.44 -4.55
N ASP A 16 10.34 -24.71 -3.56
CA ASP A 16 10.27 -25.91 -2.75
C ASP A 16 9.41 -25.70 -1.48
N TRP A 17 9.16 -26.79 -0.76
CA TRP A 17 8.34 -26.75 0.44
C TRP A 17 8.94 -25.86 1.53
N GLU A 18 10.26 -25.92 1.73
CA GLU A 18 10.97 -25.16 2.77
C GLU A 18 10.92 -23.65 2.52
N THR A 19 11.08 -23.23 1.27
CA THR A 19 10.97 -21.84 0.83
C THR A 19 9.55 -21.34 1.08
N CYS A 20 8.53 -22.11 0.69
CA CYS A 20 7.13 -21.77 0.95
C CYS A 20 6.82 -21.67 2.45
N ASP A 21 7.33 -22.61 3.27
CA ASP A 21 7.12 -22.60 4.72
C ASP A 21 7.80 -21.41 5.39
N ARG A 22 9.06 -21.12 5.02
CA ARG A 22 9.78 -19.94 5.50
C ARG A 22 9.06 -18.65 5.10
N ALA A 23 8.62 -18.54 3.84
CA ALA A 23 7.93 -17.37 3.32
C ALA A 23 6.59 -17.11 4.04
N ARG A 24 5.77 -18.14 4.29
CA ARG A 24 4.50 -17.96 5.02
C ARG A 24 4.72 -17.57 6.48
N LEU A 25 5.75 -18.14 7.13
CA LEU A 25 6.06 -17.86 8.53
C LEU A 25 6.57 -16.41 8.69
N ALA A 26 7.43 -15.97 7.77
CA ALA A 26 7.93 -14.60 7.71
C ALA A 26 6.90 -13.59 7.17
N ARG A 27 5.77 -14.05 6.62
CA ARG A 27 4.78 -13.23 5.92
C ARG A 27 5.40 -12.41 4.78
N ALA A 28 6.31 -13.04 4.05
CA ALA A 28 7.11 -12.40 3.02
C ALA A 28 6.22 -11.94 1.84
N ARG A 29 6.04 -10.62 1.70
CA ARG A 29 5.20 -10.03 0.64
C ARG A 29 5.67 -10.37 -0.78
N ALA A 30 6.96 -10.61 -0.97
CA ALA A 30 7.53 -10.99 -2.27
C ALA A 30 6.97 -12.32 -2.82
N PHE A 31 6.40 -13.17 -1.95
CA PHE A 31 5.82 -14.45 -2.34
C PHE A 31 4.29 -14.41 -2.45
N ASP A 32 3.68 -13.26 -2.20
CA ASP A 32 2.24 -13.12 -2.25
C ASP A 32 1.71 -13.38 -3.66
N GLY A 33 0.80 -14.35 -3.79
CA GLY A 33 0.27 -14.79 -5.09
C GLY A 33 1.11 -15.82 -5.84
N LEU A 34 2.32 -16.14 -5.37
CA LEU A 34 3.14 -17.21 -5.98
C LEU A 34 2.69 -18.61 -5.54
N PHE A 35 2.13 -18.72 -4.34
CA PHE A 35 1.56 -19.97 -3.83
C PHE A 35 0.50 -19.69 -2.76
N PHE A 36 -0.21 -20.74 -2.38
CA PHE A 36 -1.24 -20.75 -1.34
C PHE A 36 -0.97 -21.88 -0.35
N SER A 37 -1.20 -21.64 0.94
CA SER A 37 -1.03 -22.64 2.00
C SER A 37 -2.38 -23.18 2.45
N GLY A 38 -2.64 -24.47 2.28
CA GLY A 38 -3.81 -25.17 2.83
C GLY A 38 -3.49 -25.79 4.20
N VAL A 39 -4.28 -25.47 5.22
CA VAL A 39 -4.14 -25.99 6.58
C VAL A 39 -5.07 -27.19 6.77
N ARG A 40 -4.51 -28.39 6.94
CA ARG A 40 -5.25 -29.67 7.00
C ARG A 40 -6.32 -29.68 8.09
N SER A 41 -5.99 -29.21 9.28
CA SER A 41 -6.88 -29.24 10.45
C SER A 41 -8.12 -28.36 10.31
N THR A 42 -8.01 -27.20 9.65
CA THR A 42 -9.14 -26.27 9.50
C THR A 42 -9.79 -26.32 8.13
N ARG A 43 -9.16 -27.01 7.16
CA ARG A 43 -9.56 -27.03 5.75
C ARG A 43 -9.68 -25.63 5.15
N ILE A 44 -8.82 -24.71 5.60
CA ILE A 44 -8.74 -23.34 5.09
C ILE A 44 -7.44 -23.19 4.29
N TYR A 45 -7.52 -22.56 3.12
CA TYR A 45 -6.32 -22.10 2.42
C TYR A 45 -6.13 -20.59 2.56
N CYS A 46 -4.87 -20.17 2.56
CA CYS A 46 -4.43 -18.80 2.83
C CYS A 46 -3.35 -18.37 1.84
N ARG A 47 -3.19 -17.05 1.70
CA ARG A 47 -1.99 -16.42 1.14
C ARG A 47 -0.83 -16.48 2.14
N PRO A 48 0.44 -16.40 1.69
CA PRO A 48 1.61 -16.41 2.57
C PRO A 48 1.69 -15.17 3.47
N VAL A 49 1.00 -14.08 3.12
CA VAL A 49 0.94 -12.84 3.91
C VAL A 49 -0.21 -12.80 4.93
N CYS A 50 -0.90 -13.93 5.15
CA CYS A 50 -2.07 -13.97 6.04
C CYS A 50 -1.71 -13.49 7.46
N PRO A 51 -2.47 -12.53 8.03
CA PRO A 51 -2.16 -11.98 9.35
C PRO A 51 -2.52 -12.92 10.51
N VAL A 52 -3.26 -13.99 10.24
CA VAL A 52 -3.64 -15.01 11.24
C VAL A 52 -2.37 -15.71 11.76
N ARG A 53 -2.41 -16.21 12.99
CA ARG A 53 -1.34 -17.03 13.57
C ARG A 53 -1.05 -18.21 12.62
N PRO A 54 0.19 -18.38 12.15
CA PRO A 54 0.52 -19.48 11.24
C PRO A 54 0.27 -20.85 11.90
N ALA A 55 -0.28 -21.79 11.14
CA ALA A 55 -0.41 -23.18 11.59
C ALA A 55 0.96 -23.87 11.70
N ARG A 56 1.03 -24.97 12.45
CA ARG A 56 2.23 -25.83 12.50
C ARG A 56 2.52 -26.39 11.12
N SER A 57 3.79 -26.41 10.72
CA SER A 57 4.18 -26.76 9.35
C SER A 57 3.79 -28.18 8.95
N GLU A 58 3.77 -29.12 9.89
CA GLU A 58 3.26 -30.49 9.70
C GLU A 58 1.82 -30.55 9.13
N ASN A 59 1.00 -29.54 9.46
CA ASN A 59 -0.40 -29.45 9.05
C ASN A 59 -0.60 -28.66 7.75
N VAL A 60 0.47 -28.25 7.07
CA VAL A 60 0.41 -27.37 5.90
C VAL A 60 0.76 -28.11 4.62
N THR A 61 0.00 -27.82 3.56
CA THR A 61 0.29 -28.20 2.17
C THR A 61 0.27 -26.96 1.31
N PHE A 62 1.02 -26.95 0.21
CA PHE A 62 1.10 -25.80 -0.69
C PHE A 62 0.48 -26.09 -2.06
N TYR A 63 -0.12 -25.06 -2.64
CA TYR A 63 -0.88 -25.07 -3.89
C TYR A 63 -0.39 -23.92 -4.77
N ALA A 64 -0.17 -24.14 -6.07
CA ALA A 64 0.21 -23.05 -6.97
C ALA A 64 -0.91 -22.05 -7.21
N THR A 65 -2.17 -22.48 -7.17
CA THR A 65 -3.33 -21.62 -7.42
C THR A 65 -4.41 -21.81 -6.37
N ALA A 66 -5.24 -20.77 -6.18
CA ALA A 66 -6.44 -20.84 -5.36
C ALA A 66 -7.38 -21.98 -5.80
N ALA A 67 -7.59 -22.11 -7.12
CA ALA A 67 -8.40 -23.19 -7.70
C ALA A 67 -7.85 -24.59 -7.37
N ALA A 68 -6.52 -24.77 -7.33
CA ALA A 68 -5.93 -26.05 -6.91
C ALA A 68 -6.19 -26.37 -5.44
N ALA A 69 -6.23 -25.36 -4.56
CA ALA A 69 -6.57 -25.53 -3.15
C ALA A 69 -8.06 -25.84 -2.96
N GLU A 70 -8.93 -25.18 -3.71
CA GLU A 70 -10.38 -25.41 -3.68
C GLU A 70 -10.73 -26.80 -4.22
N ARG A 71 -10.11 -27.23 -5.32
CA ARG A 71 -10.25 -28.60 -5.85
C ARG A 71 -9.78 -29.65 -4.85
N ALA A 72 -8.81 -29.34 -4.00
CA ALA A 72 -8.38 -30.20 -2.90
C ALA A 72 -9.28 -30.10 -1.65
N GLY A 73 -10.39 -29.36 -1.74
CA GLY A 73 -11.46 -29.24 -0.74
C GLY A 73 -11.18 -28.26 0.40
N PHE A 74 -10.30 -27.29 0.19
CA PHE A 74 -10.07 -26.20 1.15
C PHE A 74 -10.99 -25.01 0.83
N ARG A 75 -11.58 -24.40 1.84
CA ARG A 75 -12.32 -23.13 1.70
C ARG A 75 -11.39 -21.92 1.83
N PRO A 76 -11.70 -20.78 1.18
CA PRO A 76 -10.87 -19.59 1.27
C PRO A 76 -10.88 -18.96 2.66
N CYS A 77 -9.74 -18.42 3.06
CA CYS A 77 -9.61 -17.65 4.30
C CYS A 77 -10.29 -16.27 4.17
N LEU A 78 -11.28 -16.01 5.03
CA LEU A 78 -11.98 -14.73 5.08
C LEU A 78 -11.11 -13.55 5.54
N ARG A 79 -9.91 -13.80 6.10
CA ARG A 79 -8.99 -12.75 6.57
C ARG A 79 -8.04 -12.26 5.50
N CYS A 80 -7.46 -13.18 4.72
CA CYS A 80 -6.53 -12.80 3.64
C CYS A 80 -7.17 -12.82 2.24
N ARG A 81 -8.43 -13.25 2.12
CA ARG A 81 -9.22 -13.28 0.88
C ARG A 81 -8.42 -13.84 -0.31
N PRO A 82 -7.89 -15.07 -0.20
CA PRO A 82 -7.00 -15.64 -1.21
C PRO A 82 -7.70 -15.96 -2.54
N GLU A 83 -9.04 -15.97 -2.55
CA GLU A 83 -9.87 -16.13 -3.73
C GLU A 83 -10.01 -14.85 -4.56
N ALA A 84 -9.65 -13.69 -3.98
CA ALA A 84 -9.73 -12.42 -4.70
C ALA A 84 -8.75 -12.39 -5.89
N ALA A 85 -9.13 -11.73 -6.98
CA ALA A 85 -8.23 -11.56 -8.12
C ALA A 85 -6.95 -10.82 -7.69
N PRO A 86 -5.75 -11.28 -8.10
CA PRO A 86 -4.49 -10.61 -7.79
C PRO A 86 -4.52 -9.12 -8.18
N GLY A 87 -4.05 -8.25 -7.29
CA GLY A 87 -4.06 -6.80 -7.50
C GLY A 87 -5.43 -6.12 -7.36
N SER A 88 -6.52 -6.87 -7.18
CA SER A 88 -7.84 -6.28 -6.90
C SER A 88 -7.86 -5.52 -5.56
N PRO A 89 -8.82 -4.60 -5.36
CA PRO A 89 -9.03 -3.94 -4.07
C PRO A 89 -9.13 -4.90 -2.87
N ALA A 90 -9.82 -6.02 -3.06
CA ALA A 90 -9.97 -7.05 -2.02
C ALA A 90 -8.65 -7.78 -1.74
N TRP A 91 -7.82 -8.00 -2.77
CA TRP A 91 -6.50 -8.61 -2.63
C TRP A 91 -5.51 -7.69 -1.90
N MET A 92 -5.47 -6.41 -2.28
CA MET A 92 -4.57 -5.41 -1.70
C MET A 92 -4.96 -5.01 -0.26
N GLY A 93 -6.21 -5.23 0.12
CA GLY A 93 -6.72 -4.95 1.46
C GLY A 93 -6.53 -3.48 1.83
N THR A 94 -5.88 -3.21 2.96
CA THR A 94 -5.70 -1.83 3.45
C THR A 94 -4.76 -0.97 2.59
N ALA A 95 -3.93 -1.58 1.73
CA ALA A 95 -3.13 -0.82 0.77
C ALA A 95 -4.04 -0.10 -0.25
N THR A 96 -5.21 -0.66 -0.57
CA THR A 96 -6.22 -0.01 -1.41
C THR A 96 -6.68 1.32 -0.81
N THR A 97 -6.92 1.36 0.50
CA THR A 97 -7.34 2.59 1.20
C THR A 97 -6.27 3.67 1.09
N VAL A 98 -5.00 3.30 1.26
CA VAL A 98 -3.86 4.23 1.12
C VAL A 98 -3.72 4.70 -0.32
N ALA A 99 -3.81 3.81 -1.31
CA ALA A 99 -3.74 4.17 -2.73
C ALA A 99 -4.87 5.11 -3.15
N ARG A 100 -6.10 4.88 -2.65
CA ARG A 100 -7.23 5.82 -2.84
C ARG A 100 -6.97 7.16 -2.17
N GLY A 101 -6.48 7.16 -0.93
CA GLY A 101 -6.14 8.38 -0.21
C GLY A 101 -5.03 9.18 -0.87
N MET A 102 -3.98 8.52 -1.37
CA MET A 102 -2.90 9.16 -2.13
C MET A 102 -3.43 9.88 -3.37
N ARG A 103 -4.36 9.27 -4.12
CA ARG A 103 -4.99 9.95 -5.27
C ARG A 103 -5.71 11.22 -4.84
N LEU A 104 -6.57 11.14 -3.83
CA LEU A 104 -7.28 12.32 -3.31
C LEU A 104 -6.31 13.42 -2.85
N ILE A 105 -5.23 13.05 -2.15
CA ILE A 105 -4.22 14.03 -1.71
C ILE A 105 -3.51 14.65 -2.91
N ASN A 106 -3.13 13.84 -3.90
CA ASN A 106 -2.47 14.30 -5.12
C ASN A 106 -3.35 15.26 -5.94
N ASP A 107 -4.67 15.01 -5.94
CA ASP A 107 -5.70 15.86 -6.54
C ASP A 107 -5.97 17.14 -5.72
N GLY A 108 -5.26 17.35 -4.61
CA GLY A 108 -5.35 18.56 -3.79
C GLY A 108 -6.45 18.55 -2.73
N PHE A 109 -7.02 17.39 -2.41
CA PHE A 109 -8.12 17.28 -1.43
C PHE A 109 -7.80 17.99 -0.11
N LEU A 110 -6.61 17.78 0.44
CA LEU A 110 -6.21 18.34 1.74
C LEU A 110 -5.87 19.83 1.71
N ASP A 111 -5.92 20.49 0.55
CA ASP A 111 -5.70 21.94 0.44
C ASP A 111 -6.90 22.75 0.93
N ARG A 112 -8.09 22.15 0.84
CA ARG A 112 -9.36 22.74 1.33
C ARG A 112 -10.07 21.85 2.34
N GLY A 113 -9.87 20.53 2.25
CA GLY A 113 -10.43 19.55 3.16
C GLY A 113 -9.55 19.28 4.38
N SER A 114 -10.13 18.55 5.31
CA SER A 114 -9.54 18.12 6.56
C SER A 114 -9.17 16.64 6.54
N MET A 115 -8.34 16.26 7.52
CA MET A 115 -8.03 14.85 7.78
C MET A 115 -9.25 14.02 8.17
N ALA A 116 -10.25 14.64 8.81
CA ALA A 116 -11.48 13.97 9.21
C ALA A 116 -12.33 13.61 7.98
N GLU A 117 -12.54 14.57 7.07
CA GLU A 117 -13.29 14.35 5.83
C GLU A 117 -12.59 13.34 4.91
N LEU A 118 -11.25 13.39 4.82
CA LEU A 118 -10.50 12.39 4.06
C LEU A 118 -10.73 10.97 4.61
N ALA A 119 -10.74 10.83 5.94
CA ALA A 119 -10.96 9.55 6.60
C ALA A 119 -12.40 9.04 6.38
N GLU A 120 -13.38 9.94 6.45
CA GLU A 120 -14.79 9.65 6.19
C GLU A 120 -15.02 9.14 4.76
N ILE A 121 -14.50 9.82 3.73
CA ILE A 121 -14.58 9.41 2.32
C ILE A 121 -13.95 8.03 2.09
N LEU A 122 -12.90 7.72 2.85
CA LEU A 122 -12.19 6.44 2.80
C LEU A 122 -12.82 5.36 3.67
N GLY A 123 -13.89 5.68 4.42
CA GLY A 123 -14.63 4.74 5.27
C GLY A 123 -13.83 4.23 6.47
N VAL A 124 -12.90 5.03 6.99
CA VAL A 124 -12.01 4.65 8.11
C VAL A 124 -11.92 5.75 9.16
N GLY A 125 -11.58 5.40 10.41
CA GLY A 125 -11.32 6.40 11.44
C GLY A 125 -9.99 7.15 11.20
N PRO A 126 -9.86 8.44 11.59
CA PRO A 126 -8.65 9.24 11.35
C PRO A 126 -7.36 8.61 11.93
N ARG A 127 -7.44 8.07 13.15
CA ARG A 127 -6.31 7.35 13.78
C ARG A 127 -5.91 6.10 13.01
N HIS A 128 -6.87 5.41 12.41
CA HIS A 128 -6.60 4.23 11.58
C HIS A 128 -5.97 4.65 10.25
N LEU A 129 -6.49 5.70 9.61
CA LEU A 129 -5.94 6.26 8.37
C LEU A 129 -4.47 6.62 8.54
N LEU A 130 -4.12 7.36 9.60
CA LEU A 130 -2.74 7.71 9.91
C LEU A 130 -1.84 6.47 10.02
N ARG A 131 -2.30 5.44 10.76
CA ARG A 131 -1.56 4.18 10.92
C ARG A 131 -1.36 3.46 9.59
N LEU A 132 -2.35 3.47 8.70
CA LEU A 132 -2.24 2.86 7.38
C LEU A 132 -1.24 3.59 6.50
N PHE A 133 -1.28 4.92 6.49
CA PHE A 133 -0.34 5.76 5.74
C PHE A 133 1.09 5.57 6.25
N MET A 134 1.33 5.63 7.56
CA MET A 134 2.65 5.34 8.14
C MET A 134 3.13 3.93 7.75
N ARG A 135 2.25 2.93 7.76
CA ARG A 135 2.61 1.54 7.45
C ARG A 135 2.96 1.32 5.97
N HIS A 136 2.19 1.90 5.05
CA HIS A 136 2.31 1.59 3.61
C HIS A 136 3.05 2.66 2.82
N ALA A 137 3.09 3.91 3.29
CA ALA A 137 3.71 5.06 2.63
C ALA A 137 4.92 5.62 3.39
N GLY A 138 5.09 5.28 4.67
CA GLY A 138 6.17 5.80 5.52
C GLY A 138 5.98 7.25 5.98
N ALA A 139 4.89 7.91 5.59
CA ALA A 139 4.57 9.29 5.94
C ALA A 139 3.07 9.47 6.19
N SER A 140 2.71 10.47 6.97
CA SER A 140 1.31 10.84 7.23
C SER A 140 0.67 11.52 6.01
N PRO A 141 -0.68 11.51 5.89
CA PRO A 141 -1.37 12.23 4.83
C PRO A 141 -1.03 13.72 4.76
N SER A 142 -0.86 14.37 5.92
CA SER A 142 -0.53 15.80 6.00
C SER A 142 0.89 16.09 5.50
N GLU A 143 1.86 15.24 5.80
CA GLU A 143 3.23 15.37 5.29
C GLU A 143 3.26 15.19 3.76
N ILE A 144 2.55 14.19 3.24
CA ILE A 144 2.44 13.97 1.79
C ILE A 144 1.79 15.18 1.10
N ALA A 145 0.71 15.72 1.68
CA ALA A 145 0.08 16.94 1.17
C ALA A 145 1.05 18.13 1.19
N ALA A 146 1.82 18.31 2.27
CA ALA A 146 2.80 19.38 2.37
C ALA A 146 3.89 19.26 1.29
N THR A 147 4.42 18.05 1.06
CA THR A 147 5.38 17.78 -0.01
C THR A 147 4.79 18.09 -1.39
N ARG A 148 3.54 17.66 -1.64
CA ARG A 148 2.83 17.94 -2.89
C ARG A 148 2.72 19.45 -3.16
N ARG A 149 2.31 20.24 -2.17
CA ARG A 149 2.18 21.71 -2.31
C ARG A 149 3.52 22.36 -2.65
N VAL A 150 4.61 21.94 -2.01
CA VAL A 150 5.95 22.47 -2.30
C VAL A 150 6.39 22.13 -3.72
N GLN A 151 6.15 20.89 -4.17
CA GLN A 151 6.45 20.44 -5.53
C GLN A 151 5.62 21.18 -6.58
N GLU A 152 4.33 21.39 -6.33
CA GLU A 152 3.46 22.16 -7.22
C GLU A 152 3.88 23.62 -7.29
N ALA A 153 4.22 24.24 -6.15
CA ALA A 153 4.76 25.59 -6.15
C ALA A 153 6.08 25.69 -6.95
N LYS A 154 6.98 24.71 -6.80
CA LYS A 154 8.21 24.65 -7.60
C LYS A 154 7.91 24.58 -9.10
N ARG A 155 6.97 23.73 -9.49
CA ARG A 155 6.51 23.59 -10.88
C ARG A 155 5.99 24.92 -11.42
N LEU A 156 5.13 25.62 -10.67
CA LEU A 156 4.59 26.91 -11.07
C LEU A 156 5.68 27.99 -11.19
N ILE A 157 6.65 28.03 -10.27
CA ILE A 157 7.79 28.97 -10.36
C ILE A 157 8.59 28.76 -11.65
N ASP A 158 8.75 27.52 -12.10
CA ASP A 158 9.52 27.19 -13.30
C ASP A 158 8.75 27.41 -14.60
N GLN A 159 7.41 27.25 -14.57
CA GLN A 159 6.59 27.12 -15.77
C GLN A 159 5.66 28.32 -16.02
N THR A 160 5.51 29.24 -15.07
CA THR A 160 4.58 30.38 -15.20
C THR A 160 5.20 31.71 -14.78
N ASP A 161 4.56 32.80 -15.22
CA ASP A 161 4.93 34.17 -14.84
C ASP A 161 4.15 34.69 -13.61
N MET A 162 3.41 33.81 -12.92
CA MET A 162 2.61 34.16 -11.73
C MET A 162 3.49 34.74 -10.63
N THR A 163 3.02 35.76 -9.91
CA THR A 163 3.72 36.28 -8.73
C THR A 163 3.88 35.18 -7.67
N LEU A 164 4.90 35.28 -6.80
CA LEU A 164 5.11 34.29 -5.74
C LEU A 164 3.90 34.19 -4.79
N ALA A 165 3.13 35.28 -4.63
CA ALA A 165 1.91 35.27 -3.84
C ALA A 165 0.81 34.44 -4.51
N GLU A 166 0.58 34.62 -5.81
CA GLU A 166 -0.38 33.82 -6.58
C GLU A 166 0.02 32.33 -6.59
N ILE A 167 1.31 32.03 -6.75
CA ILE A 167 1.84 30.67 -6.69
C ILE A 167 1.56 30.02 -5.35
N ALA A 168 1.74 30.74 -4.23
CA ALA A 168 1.47 30.20 -2.90
C ALA A 168 0.02 29.70 -2.78
N PHE A 169 -0.95 30.51 -3.19
CA PHE A 169 -2.36 30.13 -3.12
C PHE A 169 -2.74 29.06 -4.16
N ALA A 170 -2.23 29.16 -5.39
CA ALA A 170 -2.47 28.17 -6.44
C ALA A 170 -1.91 26.78 -6.09
N ALA A 171 -0.77 26.73 -5.40
CA ALA A 171 -0.17 25.51 -4.90
C ALA A 171 -0.86 24.95 -3.63
N GLY A 172 -1.92 25.59 -3.12
CA GLY A 172 -2.70 25.10 -1.99
C GLY A 172 -2.20 25.54 -0.61
N PHE A 173 -1.35 26.55 -0.50
CA PHE A 173 -0.98 27.12 0.79
C PHE A 173 -2.04 28.12 1.28
N GLY A 174 -2.38 28.04 2.57
CA GLY A 174 -3.27 29.00 3.21
C GLY A 174 -2.65 30.38 3.48
N SER A 175 -1.33 30.53 3.30
CA SER A 175 -0.65 31.84 3.38
C SER A 175 0.71 31.83 2.70
N VAL A 176 1.14 33.01 2.24
CA VAL A 176 2.48 33.22 1.65
C VAL A 176 3.59 32.92 2.66
N ARG A 177 3.37 33.22 3.96
CA ARG A 177 4.33 32.89 5.02
C ARG A 177 4.56 31.38 5.11
N ARG A 178 3.49 30.57 5.21
CA ARG A 178 3.60 29.11 5.29
C ARG A 178 4.24 28.51 4.04
N PHE A 179 3.95 29.09 2.88
CA PHE A 179 4.62 28.74 1.63
C PHE A 179 6.13 28.97 1.72
N ASN A 180 6.58 30.16 2.10
CA ASN A 180 8.00 30.48 2.23
C ASN A 180 8.69 29.54 3.24
N ASP A 181 8.08 29.33 4.41
CA ASP A 181 8.63 28.46 5.46
C ASP A 181 8.79 27.02 4.96
N ALA A 182 7.74 26.44 4.35
CA ALA A 182 7.76 25.07 3.85
C ALA A 182 8.73 24.87 2.67
N PHE A 183 8.79 25.84 1.77
CA PHE A 183 9.66 25.80 0.61
C PHE A 183 11.13 25.90 1.03
N ALA A 184 11.46 26.82 1.93
CA ALA A 184 12.80 26.97 2.48
C ALA A 184 13.20 25.74 3.32
N ALA A 185 12.27 25.15 4.09
CA ALA A 185 12.54 23.92 4.82
C ALA A 185 12.92 22.76 3.88
N THR A 186 12.29 22.68 2.70
CA THR A 186 12.49 21.61 1.71
C THR A 186 13.74 21.84 0.85
N TYR A 187 13.89 23.04 0.26
CA TYR A 187 14.94 23.35 -0.71
C TYR A 187 16.14 24.10 -0.12
N LYS A 188 16.13 24.42 1.17
CA LYS A 188 17.16 25.18 1.90
C LYS A 188 17.45 26.56 1.32
N ARG A 189 16.55 27.08 0.49
CA ARG A 189 16.65 28.35 -0.23
C ARG A 189 15.25 28.95 -0.41
N PRO A 190 15.12 30.28 -0.45
CA PRO A 190 13.82 30.93 -0.63
C PRO A 190 13.28 30.72 -2.07
N PRO A 191 11.94 30.74 -2.26
CA PRO A 191 11.31 30.57 -3.57
C PRO A 191 11.80 31.55 -4.64
N SER A 192 12.03 32.80 -4.26
CA SER A 192 12.52 33.86 -5.16
C SER A 192 13.85 33.52 -5.82
N SER A 193 14.71 32.73 -5.16
CA SER A 193 16.02 32.34 -5.70
C SER A 193 15.94 31.32 -6.83
N PHE A 194 14.80 30.64 -7.00
CA PHE A 194 14.55 29.71 -8.09
C PHE A 194 13.98 30.39 -9.33
N ARG A 195 13.49 31.62 -9.20
CA ARG A 195 13.02 32.40 -10.33
C ARG A 195 14.24 32.88 -11.12
N ARG A 196 14.47 32.32 -12.30
CA ARG A 196 15.46 32.88 -13.23
C ARG A 196 14.99 34.29 -13.60
N ARG A 197 15.85 35.29 -13.42
CA ARG A 197 15.64 36.61 -14.03
C ARG A 197 15.60 36.38 -15.55
N ARG A 198 14.42 36.51 -16.15
CA ARG A 198 14.29 36.74 -17.58
C ARG A 198 14.57 38.21 -17.85
#